data_AF-A0A942R2F5-F1
#
_entry.id   AF-A0A942R2F5-F1
#
_cell.length_a   1.000
_cell.length_b   1.000
_cell.length_c   1.000
_cell.angle_alpha   90.00
_cell.angle_beta   90.00
_cell.angle_gamma   90.00
#
_symmetry.space_group_name_H-M   'P 1'
#
loop_
_entity.id
_entity.type
_entity.pdbx_description
1 polymer ?
#
loop_
_entity_poly.entity_id
_entity_poly.type
_entity_poly.pdbx_seq_one_letter_code
_entity_poly.pdbx_strand_id
1 'polypeptide(L)'
;MLLDPLLIAELVLLGLCTGFLAGLLGIGGGMIMVPFITAILTTRGVAADLSVKMAIATSMSTIIFTSVSSVRAHHRRGAVRWDIVRRLSPGIVAGAALASLG
;
A
#
# COMPACT_ATOMS: atom_id res chain seq x y z
N MET A 1 16.90 16.61 13.80
CA MET A 1 16.19 17.27 12.68
C MET A 1 15.93 16.38 11.46
N LEU A 2 16.18 15.06 11.45
CA LEU A 2 15.70 14.22 10.33
C LEU A 2 15.04 12.88 10.74
N LEU A 3 15.23 12.40 11.98
CA LEU A 3 14.52 11.23 12.52
C LEU A 3 14.29 11.43 14.02
N ASP A 4 13.24 12.14 14.41
CA ASP A 4 12.83 12.11 15.82
C ASP A 4 12.30 10.70 16.13
N PRO A 5 12.71 10.06 17.24
CA PRO A 5 12.28 8.69 17.57
C PRO A 5 10.75 8.58 17.68
N LEU A 6 10.06 9.69 17.95
CA LEU A 6 8.61 9.79 17.93
C LEU A 6 8.00 9.55 16.55
N LEU A 7 8.61 10.08 15.47
CA LEU A 7 8.14 9.89 14.09
C LEU A 7 8.25 8.41 13.69
N ILE A 8 9.36 7.76 14.06
CA ILE A 8 9.56 6.33 13.79
C ILE A 8 8.48 5.53 14.50
N ALA A 9 8.20 5.84 15.77
CA ALA A 9 7.15 5.18 16.54
C ALA A 9 5.77 5.37 15.89
N GLU A 10 5.41 6.59 15.48
CA GLU A 10 4.15 6.89 14.77
C GLU A 10 4.02 6.08 13.48
N LEU A 11 5.05 6.06 12.63
CA LEU A 11 5.05 5.34 11.35
C LEU A 11 4.97 3.82 11.54
N VAL A 12 5.66 3.28 12.55
CA VAL A 12 5.61 1.85 12.89
C VAL A 12 4.23 1.47 13.41
N LEU A 13 3.65 2.26 14.32
CA LEU A 13 2.31 2.00 14.86
C LEU A 13 1.27 2.06 13.75
N LEU A 14 1.38 3.06 12.88
CA LEU A 14 0.51 3.22 11.72
C LEU A 14 0.65 2.04 10.75
N GLY A 15 1.88 1.64 10.43
CA GLY A 15 2.15 0.49 9.56
C GLY A 15 1.60 -0.81 10.12
N LEU A 16 1.73 -1.05 11.43
CA LEU A 16 1.18 -2.23 12.10
C LEU A 16 -0.36 -2.24 12.07
N CYS A 17 -0.99 -1.12 12.47
CA CYS A 17 -2.45 -1.01 12.47
C CYS A 17 -3.01 -1.14 11.06
N THR A 18 -2.50 -0.35 10.11
CA THR A 18 -2.98 -0.38 8.72
C THR A 18 -2.72 -1.72 8.05
N GLY A 19 -1.57 -2.35 8.28
CA GLY A 19 -1.24 -3.68 7.78
C GLY A 19 -2.15 -4.77 8.33
N PHE A 20 -2.47 -4.71 9.63
CA PHE A 20 -3.42 -5.63 10.26
C PHE A 20 -4.83 -5.47 9.70
N LEU A 21 -5.35 -4.24 9.64
CA LEU A 21 -6.67 -3.96 9.07
C LEU A 21 -6.74 -4.34 7.58
N ALA A 22 -5.69 -4.05 6.80
CA ALA A 22 -5.61 -4.41 5.39
C ALA A 22 -5.62 -5.94 5.18
N GLY A 23 -4.97 -6.69 6.07
CA GLY A 23 -5.00 -8.15 6.06
C GLY A 23 -6.36 -8.72 6.43
N LEU A 24 -7.08 -8.07 7.35
CA LEU A 24 -8.41 -8.50 7.81
C LEU A 24 -9.51 -8.21 6.77
N LEU A 25 -9.49 -7.01 6.16
CA LEU A 25 -10.48 -6.58 5.17
C LEU A 25 -10.14 -7.01 3.74
N GLY A 26 -8.88 -7.36 3.44
CA GLY A 26 -8.44 -7.78 2.10
C GLY A 26 -8.41 -6.66 1.05
N ILE A 27 -8.55 -5.39 1.45
CA ILE A 27 -8.67 -4.22 0.56
C ILE A 27 -7.33 -3.67 0.04
N GLY A 28 -6.19 -4.17 0.52
CA GLY A 28 -4.88 -3.58 0.24
C GLY A 28 -4.70 -2.26 0.99
N GLY A 29 -3.64 -2.14 1.80
CA GLY A 29 -3.54 -1.08 2.81
C GLY A 29 -3.53 0.36 2.29
N GLY A 30 -3.44 0.59 0.98
CA GLY A 30 -3.34 1.91 0.36
C GLY A 30 -4.49 2.86 0.67
N MET A 31 -5.75 2.39 0.67
CA MET A 31 -6.90 3.26 0.97
C MET A 31 -6.85 3.86 2.37
N ILE A 32 -6.25 3.14 3.33
CA ILE A 32 -6.08 3.61 4.71
C ILE A 32 -4.74 4.36 4.85
N MET A 33 -3.68 3.88 4.22
CA MET A 33 -2.33 4.41 4.42
C MET A 33 -2.13 5.81 3.81
N VAL A 34 -2.71 6.09 2.63
CA VAL A 34 -2.57 7.38 1.94
C VAL A 34 -3.09 8.58 2.76
N PRO A 35 -4.34 8.62 3.26
CA PRO A 35 -4.85 9.78 4.00
C PRO A 35 -4.08 10.01 5.31
N PHE A 36 -3.69 8.94 5.99
CA PHE A 36 -2.94 9.03 7.24
C PHE A 36 -1.51 9.53 7.06
N ILE A 37 -0.76 9.02 6.07
CA ILE A 37 0.58 9.53 5.77
C ILE A 37 0.50 10.99 5.32
N THR A 38 -0.50 11.34 4.50
CA THR A 38 -0.71 12.73 4.06
C THR A 38 -0.96 13.66 5.25
N ALA A 39 -1.77 13.25 6.22
CA ALA A 39 -2.02 14.02 7.44
C ALA A 39 -0.75 14.21 8.28
N ILE A 40 0.06 13.16 8.46
CA ILE A 40 1.33 13.23 9.21
C ILE A 40 2.33 14.16 8.50
N LEU A 41 2.43 14.10 7.17
CA LEU A 41 3.36 14.95 6.43
C LEU A 41 2.92 16.42 6.39
N THR A 42 1.61 16.67 6.28
CA THR A 42 1.06 18.04 6.27
C THR A 42 1.24 18.72 7.62
N THR A 43 1.05 18.00 8.73
CA THR A 43 1.30 18.53 10.09
C THR A 43 2.77 18.85 10.37
N ARG A 44 3.71 18.27 9.61
CA ARG A 44 5.15 18.55 9.68
C ARG A 44 5.60 19.71 8.77
N GLY A 45 4.67 20.37 8.08
CA GLY A 45 4.97 21.54 7.23
C GLY A 45 5.40 21.20 5.80
N VAL A 46 5.23 19.95 5.35
CA VAL A 46 5.43 19.59 3.95
C VAL A 46 4.30 20.16 3.10
N ALA A 47 4.63 20.77 1.96
CA ALA A 47 3.65 21.27 1.00
C ALA A 47 2.64 20.17 0.64
N ALA A 48 1.34 20.48 0.69
CA ALA A 48 0.26 19.49 0.54
C ALA A 48 0.38 18.63 -0.73
N ASP A 49 0.79 19.24 -1.85
CA ASP A 49 1.03 18.52 -3.12
C ASP A 49 2.15 17.47 -3.00
N LEU A 50 3.24 17.81 -2.31
CA LEU A 50 4.36 16.90 -2.08
C LEU A 50 3.99 15.80 -1.07
N SER A 51 3.24 16.15 -0.01
CA SER A 51 2.73 15.21 0.99
C SER A 51 1.88 14.11 0.36
N VAL A 52 0.96 14.49 -0.54
CA VAL A 52 0.09 13.53 -1.24
C VAL A 52 0.92 12.63 -2.16
N LYS A 53 1.85 13.19 -2.94
CA LYS A 53 2.74 12.40 -3.82
C LYS A 53 3.57 11.39 -3.03
N MET A 54 4.16 11.80 -1.91
CA MET A 54 4.94 10.91 -1.04
C MET A 54 4.07 9.83 -0.39
N ALA A 55 2.86 10.19 0.06
CA ALA A 55 1.93 9.23 0.65
C ALA A 55 1.50 8.15 -0.36
N ILE A 56 1.16 8.55 -1.59
CA ILE A 56 0.81 7.63 -2.67
C ILE A 56 2.01 6.70 -2.96
N ALA A 57 3.20 7.26 -3.18
CA ALA A 57 4.40 6.48 -3.46
C ALA A 57 4.71 5.44 -2.36
N THR A 58 4.63 5.86 -1.09
CA THR A 58 4.88 5.00 0.07
C THR A 58 3.83 3.89 0.18
N SER A 59 2.56 4.20 -0.06
CA SER A 59 1.49 3.21 -0.04
C SER A 59 1.64 2.17 -1.15
N MET A 60 2.00 2.59 -2.37
CA MET A 60 2.21 1.68 -3.50
C MET A 60 3.38 0.74 -3.23
N SER A 61 4.47 1.26 -2.66
CA SER A 61 5.62 0.43 -2.24
C SER A 61 5.19 -0.63 -1.20
N THR A 62 4.37 -0.24 -0.22
CA THR A 62 3.86 -1.14 0.82
C THR A 62 2.89 -2.20 0.25
N ILE A 63 2.10 -1.84 -0.76
CA ILE A 63 1.17 -2.76 -1.45
C ILE A 63 1.91 -3.94 -2.09
N ILE A 64 3.12 -3.75 -2.60
CA ILE A 64 3.93 -4.84 -3.18
C ILE A 64 4.17 -5.93 -2.13
N PHE A 65 4.66 -5.56 -0.94
CA PHE A 65 4.96 -6.49 0.13
C PHE A 65 3.70 -7.16 0.70
N THR A 66 2.65 -6.38 0.94
CA THR A 66 1.39 -6.91 1.48
C THR A 66 0.68 -7.83 0.49
N SER A 67 0.72 -7.53 -0.81
CA SER A 67 0.14 -8.39 -1.86
C SER A 67 0.87 -9.72 -1.97
N VAL A 68 2.20 -9.72 -1.93
CA VAL A 68 3.00 -10.97 -1.92
C VAL A 68 2.65 -11.82 -0.70
N SER A 69 2.56 -11.20 0.48
CA SER A 69 2.15 -11.89 1.71
C SER A 69 0.73 -12.47 1.59
N SER A 70 -0.21 -11.70 1.05
CA SER A 70 -1.62 -12.10 0.86
C SER A 70 -1.76 -13.27 -0.12
N VAL A 71 -1.11 -13.19 -1.29
CA VAL A 71 -1.10 -14.27 -2.29
C VAL A 71 -0.51 -15.54 -1.70
N ARG A 72 0.60 -15.45 -0.97
CA ARG A 72 1.21 -16.61 -0.31
C ARG A 72 0.27 -17.24 0.72
N ALA A 73 -0.44 -16.44 1.51
CA ALA A 73 -1.40 -16.94 2.49
C ALA A 73 -2.59 -17.66 1.82
N HIS A 74 -3.11 -17.11 0.72
CA HIS A 74 -4.20 -17.73 -0.05
C HIS A 74 -3.75 -18.98 -0.79
N HIS A 75 -2.51 -18.99 -1.30
CA HIS A 75 -1.93 -20.15 -1.97
C HIS A 75 -1.76 -21.32 -1.00
N ARG A 76 -1.28 -21.08 0.23
CA ARG A 76 -1.21 -22.13 1.27
C ARG A 76 -2.57 -22.72 1.63
N ARG A 77 -3.67 -21.99 1.43
CA ARG A 77 -5.04 -22.45 1.66
C ARG A 77 -5.66 -23.14 0.45
N GLY A 78 -4.92 -23.32 -0.66
CA GLY A 78 -5.43 -23.93 -1.89
C GLY A 78 -6.48 -23.09 -2.64
N ALA A 79 -6.71 -21.85 -2.22
CA ALA A 79 -7.78 -20.99 -2.73
C ALA A 79 -7.38 -20.22 -4.01
N VAL A 80 -6.16 -20.41 -4.52
CA VAL A 80 -5.65 -19.68 -5.69
C VAL A 80 -5.94 -20.46 -6.97
N ARG A 81 -6.89 -19.94 -7.75
CA ARG A 81 -7.21 -20.45 -9.09
C ARG A 81 -6.24 -19.90 -10.13
N TRP A 82 -5.13 -20.60 -10.34
CA TRP A 82 -4.07 -20.20 -11.28
C TRP A 82 -4.54 -20.03 -12.72
N ASP A 83 -5.59 -20.75 -13.12
CA ASP A 83 -6.23 -20.60 -14.43
C ASP A 83 -6.75 -19.16 -14.67
N ILE A 84 -7.43 -18.59 -13.67
CA ILE A 84 -7.89 -17.19 -13.73
C ILE A 84 -6.71 -16.25 -13.69
N VAL A 85 -5.77 -16.45 -12.76
CA VAL A 85 -4.60 -15.57 -12.60
C VAL A 85 -3.85 -15.41 -13.92
N ARG A 86 -3.63 -16.51 -14.65
CA ARG A 86 -2.89 -16.50 -15.92
C ARG A 86 -3.63 -15.79 -17.05
N ARG A 87 -4.97 -15.80 -17.02
CA ARG A 87 -5.81 -15.14 -18.02
C ARG A 87 -6.03 -13.65 -17.70
N LEU A 88 -6.08 -13.30 -16.41
CA LEU A 88 -6.34 -11.94 -15.94
C LEU A 88 -5.07 -11.09 -15.82
N SER A 89 -3.94 -11.69 -15.45
CA SER A 89 -2.67 -10.98 -15.25
C SER A 89 -2.21 -10.13 -16.45
N PRO A 90 -2.25 -10.58 -17.72
CA PRO A 90 -1.85 -9.73 -18.84
C PRO A 90 -2.77 -8.52 -19.00
N GLY A 91 -4.08 -8.67 -18.74
CA GLY A 91 -5.04 -7.56 -18.77
C GLY A 91 -4.79 -6.53 -17.67
N ILE A 92 -4.44 -6.99 -16.46
CA ILE A 92 -4.09 -6.10 -15.34
C ILE A 92 -2.80 -5.32 -15.65
N VAL A 93 -1.77 -6.00 -16.18
CA VAL A 93 -0.50 -5.35 -16.52
C VAL A 93 -0.68 -4.33 -17.64
N ALA A 94 -1.41 -4.69 -18.71
CA ALA A 94 -1.70 -3.77 -19.82
C ALA A 94 -2.54 -2.58 -19.35
N GLY A 95 -3.57 -2.81 -18.54
CA GLY A 95 -4.40 -1.75 -17.96
C GLY A 95 -3.60 -0.81 -17.05
N ALA A 96 -2.73 -1.34 -16.20
CA ALA A 96 -1.87 -0.53 -15.34
C ALA A 96 -0.87 0.31 -16.15
N ALA A 97 -0.27 -0.27 -17.20
CA ALA A 97 0.63 0.45 -18.09
C ALA A 97 -0.08 1.60 -18.83
N LEU A 98 -1.28 1.34 -19.37
CA LEU A 98 -2.09 2.36 -20.03
C LEU A 98 -2.51 3.47 -19.04
N ALA A 99 -2.90 3.11 -17.82
CA ALA A 99 -3.26 4.08 -16.79
C ALA A 99 -2.07 4.96 -16.37
N SER A 100 -0.85 4.42 -16.37
CA SER A 100 0.37 5.17 -16.03
C SER A 100 0.85 6.15 -17.12
N LEU A 101 0.30 6.05 -18.33
CA LEU A 101 0.62 6.95 -19.45
C LEU A 101 -0.26 8.22 -19.48
N GLY A 102 -1.32 8.27 -18.67
CA GLY A 102 -2.27 9.38 -18.57
C GLY A 102 -1.99 10.35 -17.44
#